data_AF-A0AAV0WKH5-F1
#
_entry.id   AF-A0AAV0WKH5-F1
#
_cell.length_a   1.000
_cell.length_b   1.000
_cell.length_c   1.000
_cell.angle_alpha   90.00
_cell.angle_beta   90.00
_cell.angle_gamma   90.00
#
_symmetry.space_group_name_H-M   'P 1'
#
loop_
_entity.id
_entity.type
_entity.pdbx_description
1 polymer ?
#
loop_
_entity_poly.entity_id
_entity_poly.type
_entity_poly.pdbx_seq_one_letter_code
_entity_poly.pdbx_strand_id
1 'polypeptide(L)'
;MSRSYQGRVAAATVMKNTKRPMYKLHKTLLQHSPGKKWPSSKLEIQRERKHIRQNELRSKTYRTKLKFQSNNVDPSYDEKSQKPDMTSEQFDDEKKNIFHLLKEMAANRDVIEKETVDQSASSKWLEYRRHLITASNFGLIICLRADTRCENVVKSMLYSSNVDCKAMEYGREHEQEAKLQLETVLGVSISECGLFIDTKNHFLGATPDGLIGNDTLVEIKCPISAAYITPEEGIRQRKITLWKINKDKDIIGINTHHKYYYQIQGQLHVTGRTFGIMVYWTKKRY
;
A
#
# COMPACT_ATOMS: atom_id res chain seq x y z
N MET A 1 19.29 31.10 18.46
CA MET A 1 18.55 29.88 18.06
C MET A 1 19.38 29.16 17.02
N SER A 2 19.96 28.02 17.38
CA SER A 2 20.75 27.20 16.46
C SER A 2 19.87 26.66 15.33
N ARG A 3 20.49 26.14 14.26
CA ARG A 3 19.87 25.61 13.02
C ARG A 3 18.94 24.39 13.21
N SER A 4 18.28 24.27 14.37
CA SER A 4 17.37 23.18 14.68
C SER A 4 16.14 23.20 13.77
N TYR A 5 15.63 22.01 13.46
CA TYR A 5 14.39 21.83 12.69
C TYR A 5 13.21 22.58 13.33
N GLN A 6 13.14 22.58 14.66
CA GLN A 6 12.14 23.33 15.41
C GLN A 6 12.23 24.84 15.16
N GLY A 7 13.44 25.41 15.07
CA GLY A 7 13.62 26.81 14.71
C GLY A 7 13.11 27.15 13.31
N ARG A 8 13.28 26.22 12.35
CA ARG A 8 12.78 26.38 10.97
C ARG A 8 11.25 26.24 10.88
N VAL A 9 10.66 25.30 11.63
CA VAL A 9 9.20 25.13 11.69
C VAL A 9 8.56 26.34 12.36
N ALA A 10 9.09 26.80 13.49
CA ALA A 10 8.61 28.00 14.16
C ALA A 10 8.72 29.24 13.24
N ALA A 11 9.85 29.40 12.54
CA ALA A 11 10.01 30.46 11.56
C ALA A 11 9.00 30.41 10.41
N ALA A 12 8.74 29.22 9.85
CA ALA A 12 7.77 29.03 8.78
C ALA A 12 6.34 29.32 9.24
N THR A 13 5.97 28.89 10.46
CA THR A 13 4.66 29.19 11.06
C THR A 13 4.49 30.69 11.29
N VAL A 14 5.50 31.35 11.84
CA VAL A 14 5.47 32.80 12.05
C VAL A 14 5.38 33.55 10.72
N MET A 15 6.15 33.17 9.70
CA MET A 15 6.07 33.78 8.36
C MET A 15 4.71 33.59 7.70
N LYS A 16 4.06 32.43 7.88
CA LYS A 16 2.72 32.16 7.37
C LYS A 16 1.67 33.07 8.00
N ASN A 17 1.85 33.40 9.28
CA ASN A 17 0.88 34.18 10.05
C ASN A 17 1.10 35.70 9.95
N THR A 18 2.34 36.18 9.86
CA THR A 18 2.63 37.62 9.94
C THR A 18 2.60 38.35 8.59
N LYS A 19 2.57 37.63 7.45
CA LYS A 19 2.54 38.18 6.07
C LYS A 19 3.57 39.29 5.78
N ARG A 20 4.60 39.47 6.63
CA ARG A 20 5.67 40.46 6.48
C ARG A 20 7.02 39.75 6.53
N PRO A 21 8.01 40.16 5.70
CA PRO A 21 9.34 39.59 5.76
C PRO A 21 9.99 39.87 7.12
N MET A 22 10.42 38.80 7.80
CA MET A 22 10.94 38.86 9.17
C MET A 22 12.42 39.28 9.21
N TYR A 23 12.68 40.59 9.11
CA TYR A 23 14.03 41.17 9.18
C TYR A 23 14.84 40.73 10.40
N LYS A 24 14.17 40.63 11.56
CA LYS A 24 14.77 40.18 12.82
C LYS A 24 15.29 38.74 12.70
N LEU A 25 14.50 37.85 12.09
CA LEU A 25 14.85 36.44 11.92
C LEU A 25 16.04 36.25 10.96
N HIS A 26 16.06 36.97 9.83
CA HIS A 26 17.20 36.93 8.91
C HIS A 26 18.49 37.38 9.59
N LYS A 27 18.42 38.48 10.36
CA LYS A 27 19.56 39.00 11.12
C LYS A 27 20.03 38.02 12.21
N THR A 28 19.10 37.32 12.87
CA THR A 28 19.44 36.28 13.86
C THR A 28 20.04 35.03 13.24
N LEU A 29 19.59 34.61 12.05
CA LEU A 29 20.04 33.37 11.40
C LEU A 29 21.35 33.54 10.62
N LEU A 30 21.56 34.69 9.98
CA LEU A 30 22.70 34.93 9.09
C LEU A 30 23.68 35.98 9.66
N GLN A 31 23.41 36.49 10.86
CA GLN A 31 24.23 37.49 11.57
C GLN A 31 24.47 38.82 10.82
N HIS A 32 23.78 39.05 9.70
CA HIS A 32 23.79 40.32 8.98
C HIS A 32 22.37 40.73 8.54
N SER A 33 22.15 42.04 8.37
CA SER A 33 20.90 42.55 7.81
C SER A 33 20.79 42.17 6.32
N PRO A 34 19.57 41.95 5.78
CA PRO A 34 19.39 41.76 4.34
C PRO A 34 19.94 42.98 3.58
N GLY A 35 20.79 42.76 2.57
CA GLY A 35 21.43 43.85 1.83
C GLY A 35 20.43 44.67 1.01
N LYS A 36 20.66 45.99 0.89
CA LYS A 36 19.81 46.94 0.13
C LYS A 36 19.63 46.57 -1.36
N LYS A 37 20.51 45.74 -1.94
CA LYS A 37 20.52 45.40 -3.38
C LYS A 37 19.27 44.63 -3.84
N TRP A 38 18.59 43.90 -2.97
CA TRP A 38 17.34 43.19 -3.29
C TRP A 38 16.33 43.41 -2.16
N PRO A 39 15.48 44.46 -2.24
CA PRO A 39 14.41 44.67 -1.28
C PRO A 39 13.53 43.43 -1.22
N SER A 40 13.32 42.88 -0.03
CA SER A 40 12.42 41.74 0.21
C SER A 40 11.00 41.98 -0.31
N SER A 41 10.59 43.24 -0.45
CA SER A 41 9.37 43.64 -1.14
C SER A 41 9.32 43.20 -2.60
N LYS A 42 10.44 43.24 -3.35
CA LYS A 42 10.50 42.72 -4.73
C LYS A 42 10.33 41.20 -4.78
N LEU A 43 10.85 40.48 -3.78
CA LEU A 43 10.68 39.04 -3.63
C LEU A 43 9.22 38.67 -3.33
N GLU A 44 8.55 39.44 -2.48
CA GLU A 44 7.12 39.23 -2.17
C GLU A 44 6.24 39.55 -3.40
N ILE A 45 6.52 40.64 -4.11
CA ILE A 45 5.83 40.97 -5.37
C ILE A 45 6.01 39.85 -6.40
N GLN A 46 7.21 39.26 -6.52
CA GLN A 46 7.43 38.10 -7.41
C GLN A 46 6.66 36.86 -6.96
N ARG A 47 6.60 36.60 -5.65
CA ARG A 47 5.84 35.48 -5.09
C ARG A 47 4.33 35.65 -5.34
N GLU A 48 3.78 36.84 -5.11
CA GLU A 48 2.39 37.18 -5.39
C GLU A 48 2.09 37.03 -6.89
N ARG A 49 2.95 37.57 -7.77
CA ARG A 49 2.81 37.41 -9.23
C ARG A 49 2.82 35.95 -9.65
N LYS A 50 3.69 35.12 -9.08
CA LYS A 50 3.74 33.68 -9.35
C LYS A 50 2.48 32.96 -8.87
N HIS A 51 1.95 33.34 -7.71
CA HIS A 51 0.72 32.78 -7.16
C HIS A 51 -0.51 33.18 -7.99
N ILE A 52 -0.60 34.44 -8.41
CA ILE A 52 -1.65 34.94 -9.31
C ILE A 52 -1.58 34.20 -10.65
N ARG A 53 -0.40 34.09 -11.26
CA ARG A 53 -0.20 33.35 -12.52
C ARG A 53 -0.59 31.87 -12.39
N GLN A 54 -0.25 31.21 -11.28
CA GLN A 54 -0.69 29.82 -11.04
C GLN A 54 -2.21 29.72 -10.85
N ASN A 55 -2.84 30.69 -10.17
CA ASN A 55 -4.29 30.73 -10.01
C ASN A 55 -5.00 30.99 -11.35
N GLU A 56 -4.49 31.88 -12.19
CA GLU A 56 -5.02 32.11 -13.55
C GLU A 56 -4.84 30.89 -14.46
N LEU A 57 -3.70 30.21 -14.39
CA LEU A 57 -3.50 28.95 -15.11
C LEU A 57 -4.47 27.89 -14.61
N ARG A 58 -4.68 27.77 -13.30
CA ARG A 58 -5.66 26.85 -12.70
C ARG A 58 -7.09 27.20 -13.04
N SER A 59 -7.45 28.48 -13.17
CA SER A 59 -8.81 28.87 -13.59
C SER A 59 -9.04 28.59 -15.08
N LYS A 60 -8.02 28.76 -15.93
CA LYS A 60 -8.08 28.45 -17.37
C LYS A 60 -8.00 26.95 -17.70
N THR A 61 -7.32 26.15 -16.86
CA THR A 61 -7.25 24.67 -16.99
C THR A 61 -8.20 23.93 -16.06
N TYR A 62 -9.13 24.64 -15.42
CA TYR A 62 -10.24 24.01 -14.74
C TYR A 62 -11.08 23.35 -15.84
N ARG A 63 -10.82 22.06 -16.12
CA ARG A 63 -11.92 21.16 -16.48
C ARG A 63 -12.96 21.45 -15.42
N THR A 64 -14.08 22.04 -15.81
CA THR A 64 -15.27 22.05 -14.98
C THR A 64 -15.43 20.61 -14.55
N LYS A 65 -15.01 20.31 -13.32
CA LYS A 65 -15.41 19.08 -12.69
C LYS A 65 -16.91 19.24 -12.70
N LEU A 66 -17.60 18.48 -13.56
CA LEU A 66 -19.04 18.36 -13.53
C LEU A 66 -19.32 17.92 -12.11
N LYS A 67 -19.55 18.89 -11.22
CA LYS A 67 -20.22 18.65 -9.97
C LYS A 67 -21.62 18.41 -10.44
N PHE A 68 -21.97 17.15 -10.55
CA PHE A 68 -23.34 16.73 -10.66
C PHE A 68 -24.06 17.33 -9.45
N GLN A 69 -24.65 18.50 -9.62
CA GLN A 69 -25.57 19.08 -8.67
C GLN A 69 -26.93 18.54 -9.07
N SER A 70 -27.18 17.31 -8.64
CA SER A 70 -28.54 16.83 -8.60
C SER A 70 -29.20 17.46 -7.39
N ASN A 71 -30.05 18.45 -7.61
CA ASN A 71 -30.98 18.92 -6.57
C ASN A 71 -32.10 17.91 -6.32
N ASN A 72 -32.18 16.86 -7.15
CA ASN A 72 -33.01 15.70 -6.93
C ASN A 72 -32.07 14.55 -6.55
N VAL A 73 -32.16 14.06 -5.32
CA VAL A 73 -31.60 12.74 -5.02
C VAL A 73 -32.18 11.79 -6.07
N ASP A 74 -31.33 11.12 -6.85
CA ASP A 74 -31.81 10.09 -7.77
C ASP A 74 -32.52 9.05 -6.90
N PRO A 75 -33.86 8.87 -7.01
CA PRO A 75 -34.60 7.97 -6.13
C PRO A 75 -34.12 6.52 -6.20
N SER A 76 -33.30 6.20 -7.21
CA SER A 76 -32.69 4.89 -7.44
C SER A 76 -31.36 4.72 -6.70
N TYR A 77 -30.71 5.80 -6.26
CA TYR A 77 -29.34 5.80 -5.74
C TYR A 77 -29.16 6.56 -4.41
N ASP A 78 -30.04 6.33 -3.44
CA ASP A 78 -30.00 6.88 -2.07
C ASP A 78 -29.02 6.14 -1.13
N GLU A 79 -28.88 6.56 0.14
CA GLU A 79 -28.27 5.74 1.23
C GLU A 79 -28.87 4.33 1.36
N LYS A 80 -30.03 4.08 0.73
CA LYS A 80 -30.67 2.76 0.58
C LYS A 80 -29.99 1.85 -0.44
N SER A 81 -29.13 2.36 -1.32
CA SER A 81 -28.43 1.58 -2.37
C SER A 81 -27.30 0.69 -1.84
N GLN A 82 -27.18 0.57 -0.52
CA GLN A 82 -26.40 -0.48 0.12
C GLN A 82 -27.23 -1.71 0.50
N LYS A 83 -28.57 -1.65 0.37
CA LYS A 83 -29.40 -2.85 0.47
C LYS A 83 -29.36 -3.55 -0.88
N PRO A 84 -29.06 -4.86 -0.92
CA PRO A 84 -29.10 -5.60 -2.16
C PRO A 84 -30.53 -5.57 -2.72
N ASP A 85 -30.65 -5.56 -4.05
CA ASP A 85 -31.94 -5.59 -4.78
C ASP A 85 -32.59 -6.98 -4.69
N MET A 86 -32.74 -7.49 -3.48
CA MET A 86 -33.29 -8.82 -3.17
C MET A 86 -34.05 -8.76 -1.84
N THR A 87 -35.01 -9.68 -1.66
CA THR A 87 -35.72 -9.82 -0.39
C THR A 87 -34.78 -10.31 0.71
N SER A 88 -35.16 -10.10 1.98
CA SER A 88 -34.37 -10.61 3.12
C SER A 88 -34.19 -12.14 3.06
N GLU A 89 -35.21 -12.86 2.59
CA GLU A 89 -35.17 -14.32 2.42
C GLU A 89 -34.16 -14.72 1.35
N GLN A 90 -34.20 -14.06 0.19
CA GLN A 90 -33.22 -14.27 -0.89
C GLN A 90 -31.80 -13.97 -0.42
N PHE A 91 -31.61 -12.89 0.35
CA PHE A 91 -30.30 -12.56 0.91
C PHE A 91 -29.77 -13.64 1.86
N ASP A 92 -30.63 -14.16 2.74
CA ASP A 92 -30.25 -15.22 3.68
C ASP A 92 -29.95 -16.53 2.96
N ASP A 93 -30.67 -16.83 1.87
CA ASP A 93 -30.39 -18.01 1.04
C ASP A 93 -29.09 -17.87 0.25
N GLU A 94 -28.82 -16.71 -0.35
CA GLU A 94 -27.53 -16.44 -1.01
C GLU A 94 -26.37 -16.49 -0.02
N LYS A 95 -26.56 -15.99 1.19
CA LYS A 95 -25.57 -16.12 2.27
C LYS A 95 -25.28 -17.59 2.56
N LYS A 96 -26.30 -18.44 2.70
CA LYS A 96 -26.11 -19.89 2.90
C LYS A 96 -25.36 -20.52 1.71
N ASN A 97 -25.70 -20.13 0.49
CA ASN A 97 -25.04 -20.62 -0.73
C ASN A 97 -23.55 -20.29 -0.72
N ILE A 98 -23.17 -19.05 -0.38
CA ILE A 98 -21.77 -18.64 -0.26
C ILE A 98 -21.06 -19.45 0.83
N PHE A 99 -21.67 -19.66 2.01
CA PHE A 99 -21.07 -20.47 3.06
C PHE A 99 -20.91 -21.95 2.65
N HIS A 100 -21.83 -22.49 1.86
CA HIS A 100 -21.72 -23.83 1.29
C HIS A 100 -20.57 -23.91 0.29
N LEU A 101 -20.49 -22.95 -0.64
CA LEU A 101 -19.40 -22.84 -1.60
C LEU A 101 -18.03 -22.77 -0.91
N LEU A 102 -17.88 -21.96 0.13
CA LEU A 102 -16.63 -21.86 0.89
C LEU A 102 -16.24 -23.20 1.55
N LYS A 103 -17.22 -23.96 2.06
CA LYS A 103 -16.96 -25.31 2.61
C LYS A 103 -16.51 -26.28 1.53
N GLU A 104 -17.15 -26.24 0.37
CA GLU A 104 -16.77 -27.08 -0.78
C GLU A 104 -15.35 -26.74 -1.28
N MET A 105 -15.05 -25.45 -1.41
CA MET A 105 -13.70 -24.98 -1.75
C MET A 105 -12.66 -25.46 -0.74
N ALA A 106 -12.96 -25.36 0.56
CA ALA A 106 -12.05 -25.85 1.61
C ALA A 106 -11.87 -27.38 1.58
N ALA A 107 -12.91 -28.14 1.23
CA ALA A 107 -12.83 -29.59 1.05
C ALA A 107 -11.94 -29.98 -0.16
N ASN A 108 -11.98 -29.16 -1.22
CA ASN A 108 -11.21 -29.37 -2.45
C ASN A 108 -9.90 -28.55 -2.51
N ARG A 109 -9.42 -28.03 -1.38
CA ARG A 109 -8.30 -27.07 -1.32
C ARG A 109 -7.02 -27.56 -2.01
N ASP A 110 -6.71 -28.86 -1.90
CA ASP A 110 -5.47 -29.43 -2.47
C ASP A 110 -5.54 -29.50 -4.00
N VAL A 111 -6.75 -29.62 -4.57
CA VAL A 111 -6.99 -29.54 -6.01
C VAL A 111 -6.91 -28.09 -6.46
N ILE A 112 -7.56 -27.19 -5.71
CA ILE A 112 -7.54 -25.74 -6.00
C ILE A 112 -6.12 -25.20 -6.01
N GLU A 113 -5.28 -25.60 -5.05
CA GLU A 113 -3.88 -25.19 -4.99
C GLU A 113 -3.14 -25.58 -6.29
N LYS A 114 -3.23 -26.84 -6.70
CA LYS A 114 -2.58 -27.36 -7.91
C LYS A 114 -3.10 -26.73 -9.21
N GLU A 115 -4.41 -26.47 -9.30
CA GLU A 115 -5.01 -25.83 -10.49
C GLU A 115 -4.71 -24.33 -10.59
N THR A 116 -4.19 -23.72 -9.53
CA THR A 116 -3.97 -22.27 -9.44
C THR A 116 -2.50 -21.89 -9.24
N VAL A 117 -1.58 -22.82 -9.54
CA VAL A 117 -0.12 -22.61 -9.49
C VAL A 117 0.33 -21.45 -10.38
N ASP A 118 -0.34 -21.22 -11.51
CA ASP A 118 -0.03 -20.09 -12.43
C ASP A 118 -0.47 -18.71 -11.87
N GLN A 119 -1.07 -18.67 -10.68
CA GLN A 119 -1.47 -17.49 -9.94
C GLN A 119 -2.18 -16.42 -10.81
N SER A 120 -1.54 -15.25 -11.01
CA SER A 120 -2.12 -14.13 -11.74
C SER A 120 -2.44 -14.41 -13.20
N ALA A 121 -1.83 -15.43 -13.80
CA ALA A 121 -2.14 -15.89 -15.15
C ALA A 121 -3.37 -16.83 -15.20
N SER A 122 -3.80 -17.38 -14.06
CA SER A 122 -4.96 -18.27 -13.95
C SER A 122 -6.26 -17.51 -13.66
N SER A 123 -7.25 -17.63 -14.54
CA SER A 123 -8.59 -17.08 -14.31
C SER A 123 -9.28 -17.72 -13.10
N LYS A 124 -9.07 -19.04 -12.89
CA LYS A 124 -9.57 -19.77 -11.72
C LYS A 124 -9.01 -19.21 -10.42
N TRP A 125 -7.73 -18.88 -10.38
CA TRP A 125 -7.10 -18.25 -9.21
C TRP A 125 -7.79 -16.92 -8.85
N LEU A 126 -8.10 -16.08 -9.85
CA LEU A 126 -8.84 -14.84 -9.65
C LEU A 126 -10.28 -15.08 -9.16
N GLU A 127 -10.95 -16.09 -9.69
CA GLU A 127 -12.31 -16.46 -9.31
C GLU A 127 -12.40 -16.95 -7.86
N TYR A 128 -11.55 -17.90 -7.46
CA TYR A 128 -11.54 -18.38 -6.08
C TYR A 128 -11.17 -17.26 -5.09
N ARG A 129 -10.21 -16.40 -5.44
CA ARG A 129 -9.81 -15.28 -4.57
C ARG A 129 -10.89 -14.23 -4.36
N ARG A 130 -11.84 -14.06 -5.28
CA ARG A 130 -12.96 -13.13 -5.10
C ARG A 130 -13.87 -13.52 -3.93
N HIS A 131 -13.91 -14.80 -3.57
CA HIS A 131 -14.71 -15.31 -2.47
C HIS A 131 -13.98 -15.25 -1.10
N LEU A 132 -12.66 -14.99 -1.10
CA LEU A 132 -11.80 -15.13 0.07
C LEU A 132 -11.21 -13.80 0.53
N ILE A 133 -11.06 -13.66 1.84
CA ILE A 133 -10.19 -12.65 2.44
C ILE A 133 -8.76 -13.15 2.34
N THR A 134 -8.00 -12.53 1.45
CA THR A 134 -6.62 -12.96 1.15
C THR A 134 -5.58 -12.30 2.06
N ALA A 135 -4.50 -13.02 2.37
CA ALA A 135 -3.45 -12.56 3.29
C ALA A 135 -2.86 -11.18 2.95
N SER A 136 -2.76 -10.83 1.67
CA SER A 136 -2.31 -9.50 1.20
C SER A 136 -3.16 -8.33 1.72
N ASN A 137 -4.41 -8.61 2.11
CA ASN A 137 -5.36 -7.64 2.66
C ASN A 137 -5.40 -7.61 4.20
N PHE A 138 -4.76 -8.56 4.89
CA PHE A 138 -4.85 -8.67 6.35
C PHE A 138 -4.29 -7.44 7.05
N GLY A 139 -3.18 -6.90 6.56
CA GLY A 139 -2.60 -5.68 7.12
C GLY A 139 -3.54 -4.46 7.04
N LEU A 140 -4.44 -4.42 6.05
CA LEU A 140 -5.42 -3.36 5.91
C LEU A 140 -6.62 -3.57 6.85
N ILE A 141 -7.04 -4.83 7.07
CA ILE A 141 -8.14 -5.19 7.97
C ILE A 141 -7.71 -5.04 9.44
N ILE A 142 -6.57 -5.61 9.82
CA ILE A 142 -6.08 -5.63 11.21
C ILE A 142 -5.72 -4.22 11.69
N CYS A 143 -5.17 -3.38 10.81
CA CYS A 143 -4.83 -2.00 11.15
C CYS A 143 -6.04 -1.04 11.09
N LEU A 144 -7.24 -1.53 10.75
CA LEU A 144 -8.43 -0.70 10.71
C LEU A 144 -8.80 -0.26 12.13
N ARG A 145 -9.03 1.04 12.31
CA ARG A 145 -9.46 1.56 13.62
C ARG A 145 -10.91 1.18 13.89
N ALA A 146 -11.23 0.93 15.15
CA ALA A 146 -12.59 0.54 15.56
C ALA A 146 -13.67 1.59 15.20
N ASP A 147 -13.29 2.86 15.11
CA ASP A 147 -14.18 3.98 14.72
C ASP A 147 -14.32 4.16 13.21
N THR A 148 -13.50 3.48 12.40
CA THR A 148 -13.50 3.62 10.94
C THR A 148 -14.48 2.63 10.33
N ARG A 149 -15.46 3.14 9.58
CA ARG A 149 -16.43 2.31 8.84
C ARG A 149 -15.69 1.37 7.88
N CYS A 150 -15.96 0.06 7.98
CA CYS A 150 -15.34 -0.96 7.14
C CYS A 150 -15.88 -0.98 5.70
N GLU A 151 -16.94 -0.23 5.39
CA GLU A 151 -17.61 -0.25 4.09
C GLU A 151 -16.66 0.01 2.91
N ASN A 152 -15.73 0.98 3.04
CA ASN A 152 -14.80 1.33 1.97
C ASN A 152 -13.74 0.26 1.77
N VAL A 153 -13.37 -0.42 2.86
CA VAL A 153 -12.44 -1.55 2.86
C VAL A 153 -13.08 -2.75 2.16
N VAL A 154 -14.33 -3.06 2.49
CA VAL A 154 -15.07 -4.16 1.86
C VAL A 154 -15.30 -3.86 0.37
N LYS A 155 -15.73 -2.64 0.04
CA LYS A 155 -15.93 -2.21 -1.36
C LYS A 155 -14.64 -2.29 -2.17
N SER A 156 -13.49 -1.92 -1.60
CA SER A 156 -12.21 -2.00 -2.33
C SER A 156 -11.75 -3.44 -2.57
N MET A 157 -12.11 -4.38 -1.70
CA MET A 157 -11.84 -5.81 -1.90
C MET A 157 -12.77 -6.43 -2.95
N LEU A 158 -14.06 -6.10 -2.92
CA LEU A 158 -15.05 -6.67 -3.84
C LEU A 158 -15.01 -6.06 -5.24
N TYR A 159 -14.78 -4.75 -5.34
CA TYR A 159 -14.92 -3.99 -6.58
C TYR A 159 -13.63 -3.30 -7.02
N SER A 160 -12.47 -3.75 -6.54
CA SER A 160 -11.19 -3.22 -7.04
C SER A 160 -11.16 -3.31 -8.56
N SER A 161 -10.98 -2.16 -9.21
CA SER A 161 -10.61 -2.15 -10.62
C SER A 161 -9.24 -2.81 -10.75
N ASN A 162 -8.98 -3.46 -11.89
CA ASN A 162 -7.64 -3.93 -12.24
C ASN A 162 -6.72 -2.72 -12.44
N VAL A 163 -6.23 -2.15 -11.34
CA VAL A 163 -5.28 -1.04 -11.34
C VAL A 163 -3.91 -1.63 -11.58
N ASP A 164 -3.53 -1.71 -12.86
CA ASP A 164 -2.14 -2.00 -13.17
C ASP A 164 -1.32 -0.73 -13.00
N CYS A 165 -0.40 -0.75 -12.04
CA CYS A 165 0.50 0.36 -11.79
C CYS A 165 1.93 -0.05 -12.09
N LYS A 166 2.76 0.91 -12.48
CA LYS A 166 4.18 0.67 -12.81
C LYS A 166 4.95 -0.10 -11.72
N ALA A 167 4.55 0.06 -10.46
CA ALA A 167 5.17 -0.67 -9.35
C ALA A 167 4.78 -2.15 -9.31
N MET A 168 3.55 -2.50 -9.71
CA MET A 168 3.08 -3.88 -9.81
C MET A 168 3.64 -4.56 -11.05
N GLU A 169 3.65 -3.86 -12.20
CA GLU A 169 4.29 -4.32 -13.43
C GLU A 169 5.77 -4.66 -13.20
N TYR A 170 6.53 -3.72 -12.64
CA TYR A 170 7.93 -3.95 -12.24
C TYR A 170 8.09 -5.12 -11.27
N GLY A 171 7.14 -5.29 -10.35
CA GLY A 171 7.11 -6.43 -9.43
C GLY A 171 7.06 -7.76 -10.17
N ARG A 172 6.06 -7.92 -11.05
CA ARG A 172 5.83 -9.15 -11.84
C ARG A 172 6.99 -9.46 -12.77
N GLU A 173 7.56 -8.45 -13.43
CA GLU A 173 8.69 -8.63 -14.36
C GLU A 173 9.95 -9.18 -13.69
N HIS A 174 10.18 -8.82 -12.42
CA HIS A 174 11.41 -9.14 -11.71
C HIS A 174 11.27 -10.22 -10.63
N GLU A 175 10.06 -10.70 -10.36
CA GLU A 175 9.80 -11.72 -9.34
C GLU A 175 10.55 -13.01 -9.63
N GLN A 176 10.51 -13.49 -10.88
CA GLN A 176 11.21 -14.71 -11.28
C GLN A 176 12.73 -14.56 -11.20
N GLU A 177 13.27 -13.41 -11.59
CA GLU A 177 14.70 -13.11 -11.46
C GLU A 177 15.13 -13.11 -9.98
N ALA A 178 14.32 -12.48 -9.11
CA ALA A 178 14.56 -12.43 -7.68
C ALA A 178 14.50 -13.83 -7.03
N LYS A 179 13.55 -14.67 -7.46
CA LYS A 179 13.39 -16.05 -7.00
C LYS A 179 14.61 -16.91 -7.35
N LEU A 180 15.05 -16.89 -8.61
CA LEU A 180 16.24 -17.65 -9.06
C LEU A 180 17.53 -17.24 -8.33
N GLN A 181 17.70 -15.93 -8.09
CA GLN A 181 18.83 -15.44 -7.29
C GLN A 181 18.74 -15.90 -5.84
N LEU A 182 17.55 -15.90 -5.25
CA LEU A 182 17.33 -16.38 -3.90
C LEU A 182 17.63 -17.88 -3.76
N GLU A 183 17.19 -18.70 -4.72
CA GLU A 183 17.53 -20.13 -4.79
C GLU A 183 19.04 -20.35 -4.80
N THR A 184 19.75 -19.57 -5.62
CA THR A 184 21.21 -19.65 -5.73
C THR A 184 21.91 -19.25 -4.44
N VAL A 185 21.46 -18.17 -3.79
CA VAL A 185 22.06 -17.65 -2.56
C VAL A 185 21.84 -18.59 -1.37
N LEU A 186 20.64 -19.17 -1.27
CA LEU A 186 20.29 -20.07 -0.18
C LEU A 186 20.72 -21.52 -0.45
N GLY A 187 21.02 -21.88 -1.70
CA GLY A 187 21.32 -23.25 -2.09
C GLY A 187 20.12 -24.19 -1.94
N VAL A 188 18.90 -23.68 -2.13
CA VAL A 188 17.63 -24.42 -1.97
C VAL A 188 16.79 -24.28 -3.22
N SER A 189 15.88 -25.23 -3.44
CA SER A 189 14.85 -25.12 -4.48
C SER A 189 13.58 -24.49 -3.90
N ILE A 190 13.02 -23.51 -4.61
CA ILE A 190 11.77 -22.83 -4.26
C ILE A 190 10.70 -23.26 -5.27
N SER A 191 9.79 -24.12 -4.83
CA SER A 191 8.66 -24.56 -5.64
C SER A 191 7.61 -23.46 -5.80
N GLU A 192 6.97 -23.42 -6.96
CA GLU A 192 5.75 -22.64 -7.17
C GLU A 192 4.58 -23.24 -6.39
N CYS A 193 3.58 -22.42 -6.12
CA CYS A 193 2.37 -22.84 -5.42
C CYS A 193 1.18 -21.97 -5.81
N GLY A 194 -0.01 -22.53 -5.66
CA GLY A 194 -1.25 -21.83 -5.92
C GLY A 194 -1.91 -21.24 -4.68
N LEU A 195 -3.24 -21.21 -4.71
CA LEU A 195 -4.08 -20.67 -3.65
C LEU A 195 -4.30 -21.69 -2.54
N PHE A 196 -3.87 -21.33 -1.34
CA PHE A 196 -4.20 -22.04 -0.10
C PHE A 196 -5.48 -21.47 0.52
N ILE A 197 -6.29 -22.35 1.07
CA ILE A 197 -7.53 -22.03 1.79
C ILE A 197 -7.40 -22.56 3.21
N ASP A 198 -7.75 -21.72 4.19
CA ASP A 198 -7.60 -22.10 5.60
C ASP A 198 -8.52 -23.27 5.99
N THR A 199 -8.00 -24.13 6.84
CA THR A 199 -8.65 -25.39 7.23
C THR A 199 -9.82 -25.19 8.21
N LYS A 200 -9.82 -24.09 8.96
CA LYS A 200 -10.83 -23.81 10.01
C LYS A 200 -11.75 -22.66 9.60
N ASN A 201 -11.17 -21.63 8.99
CA ASN A 201 -11.82 -20.41 8.58
C ASN A 201 -11.86 -20.38 7.04
N HIS A 202 -12.80 -21.11 6.44
CA HIS A 202 -12.84 -21.33 4.98
C HIS A 202 -12.94 -20.06 4.12
N PHE A 203 -13.22 -18.91 4.73
CA PHE A 203 -13.21 -17.60 4.07
C PHE A 203 -11.82 -16.94 4.01
N LEU A 204 -10.78 -17.54 4.61
CA LEU A 204 -9.40 -17.04 4.56
C LEU A 204 -8.61 -17.78 3.48
N GLY A 205 -7.80 -17.02 2.73
CA GLY A 205 -6.93 -17.57 1.70
C GLY A 205 -5.56 -16.90 1.65
N ALA A 206 -4.59 -17.60 1.06
CA ALA A 206 -3.23 -17.09 0.90
C ALA A 206 -2.57 -17.68 -0.36
N THR A 207 -1.70 -16.89 -0.99
CA THR A 207 -0.83 -17.35 -2.07
C THR A 207 0.56 -16.81 -1.73
N PRO A 208 1.49 -17.67 -1.29
CA PRO A 208 2.91 -17.32 -1.19
C PRO A 208 3.55 -17.18 -2.59
N ASP A 209 4.70 -16.51 -2.66
CA ASP A 209 5.47 -16.39 -3.91
C ASP A 209 6.32 -17.66 -4.16
N GLY A 210 6.53 -18.47 -3.13
CA GLY A 210 7.10 -19.81 -3.28
C GLY A 210 7.20 -20.58 -1.97
N LEU A 211 7.55 -21.87 -2.09
CA LEU A 211 7.65 -22.81 -0.97
C LEU A 211 9.03 -23.47 -0.95
N ILE A 212 9.62 -23.57 0.23
CA ILE A 212 10.85 -24.34 0.46
C ILE A 212 10.46 -25.52 1.35
N GLY A 213 10.58 -26.74 0.82
CA GLY A 213 10.17 -27.96 1.51
C GLY A 213 8.72 -27.87 2.03
N ASN A 214 8.50 -28.39 3.24
CA ASN A 214 7.15 -28.49 3.84
C ASN A 214 6.86 -27.45 4.92
N ASP A 215 7.86 -26.72 5.41
CA ASP A 215 7.74 -25.88 6.60
C ASP A 215 7.95 -24.38 6.33
N THR A 216 8.50 -24.03 5.17
CA THR A 216 8.96 -22.67 4.88
C THR A 216 8.27 -22.09 3.66
N LEU A 217 7.81 -20.84 3.77
CA LEU A 217 7.28 -20.06 2.64
C LEU A 217 8.19 -18.88 2.32
N VAL A 218 8.06 -18.39 1.09
CA VAL A 218 8.82 -17.25 0.57
C VAL A 218 7.85 -16.18 0.10
N GLU A 219 8.15 -14.94 0.47
CA GLU A 219 7.47 -13.72 0.01
C GLU A 219 8.54 -12.77 -0.53
N ILE A 220 8.41 -12.41 -1.80
CA ILE A 220 9.34 -11.57 -2.55
C ILE A 220 8.70 -10.20 -2.80
N LYS A 221 9.50 -9.15 -2.62
CA LYS A 221 9.13 -7.77 -2.93
C LYS A 221 10.20 -7.11 -3.77
N CYS A 222 9.80 -6.64 -4.95
CA CYS A 222 10.63 -5.88 -5.88
C CYS A 222 10.16 -4.41 -5.93
N PRO A 223 10.53 -3.55 -4.96
CA PRO A 223 10.09 -2.16 -4.93
C PRO A 223 10.77 -1.31 -6.02
N ILE A 224 10.01 -0.86 -7.01
CA ILE A 224 10.50 0.04 -8.08
C ILE A 224 11.23 1.29 -7.55
N SER A 225 10.82 1.82 -6.38
CA SER A 225 11.43 2.99 -5.76
C SER A 225 12.87 2.76 -5.29
N ALA A 226 13.25 1.49 -5.04
CA ALA A 226 14.57 1.07 -4.62
C ALA A 226 15.31 0.24 -5.68
N ALA A 227 14.82 0.17 -6.92
CA ALA A 227 15.38 -0.66 -8.00
C ALA A 227 16.90 -0.52 -8.19
N TYR A 228 17.45 0.68 -8.05
CA TYR A 228 18.86 1.00 -8.35
C TYR A 228 19.70 1.33 -7.11
N ILE A 229 19.26 0.92 -5.93
CA ILE A 229 19.99 1.06 -4.67
C ILE A 229 20.01 -0.31 -3.97
N THR A 230 20.91 -0.50 -3.01
CA THR A 230 20.88 -1.76 -2.24
C THR A 230 19.65 -1.81 -1.32
N PRO A 231 19.20 -3.00 -0.88
CA PRO A 231 18.11 -3.09 0.09
C PRO A 231 18.37 -2.28 1.37
N GLU A 232 19.61 -2.28 1.88
CA GLU A 232 20.00 -1.50 3.07
C GLU A 232 19.90 0.00 2.83
N GLU A 233 20.35 0.48 1.66
CA GLU A 233 20.14 1.87 1.24
C GLU A 233 18.64 2.19 1.14
N GLY A 234 17.84 1.26 0.61
CA GLY A 234 16.38 1.36 0.52
C GLY A 234 15.70 1.49 1.88
N ILE A 235 16.16 0.73 2.88
CA ILE A 235 15.68 0.81 4.27
C ILE A 235 16.05 2.17 4.89
N ARG A 236 17.32 2.59 4.77
CA ARG A 236 17.80 3.89 5.30
C ARG A 236 17.12 5.09 4.64
N GLN A 237 16.76 4.99 3.36
CA GLN A 237 16.02 5.99 2.60
C GLN A 237 14.49 5.91 2.80
N ARG A 238 13.99 5.00 3.65
CA ARG A 238 12.55 4.75 3.88
C ARG A 238 11.76 4.35 2.63
N LYS A 239 12.44 3.81 1.62
CA LYS A 239 11.81 3.19 0.43
C LYS A 239 11.34 1.76 0.72
N ILE A 240 12.03 1.09 1.64
CA ILE A 240 11.64 -0.19 2.23
C ILE A 240 11.28 0.06 3.69
N THR A 241 10.01 -0.11 4.05
CA THR A 241 9.45 0.32 5.34
C THR A 241 9.16 -0.81 6.32
N LEU A 242 9.45 -2.06 5.94
CA LEU A 242 9.22 -3.22 6.81
C LEU A 242 10.18 -3.23 8.00
N TRP A 243 11.43 -2.77 7.86
CA TRP A 243 12.38 -2.69 8.96
C TRP A 243 12.26 -1.37 9.74
N LYS A 244 12.41 -1.46 11.05
CA LYS A 244 12.57 -0.32 11.95
C LYS A 244 14.01 0.17 11.88
N ILE A 245 14.17 1.49 11.89
CA ILE A 245 15.49 2.13 12.04
C ILE A 245 15.47 3.08 13.24
N ASN A 246 16.60 3.18 13.94
CA ASN A 246 16.81 4.14 15.03
C ASN A 246 17.05 5.57 14.48
N LYS A 247 17.37 6.53 15.37
CA LYS A 247 17.68 7.91 14.98
C LYS A 247 18.96 8.01 14.13
N ASP A 248 19.89 7.11 14.34
CA ASP A 248 21.19 7.03 13.67
C ASP A 248 21.12 6.28 12.32
N LYS A 249 19.92 5.81 11.95
CA LYS A 249 19.59 5.02 10.74
C LYS A 249 20.12 3.59 10.73
N ASP A 250 20.43 3.04 11.89
CA ASP A 250 20.72 1.62 12.04
C ASP A 250 19.44 0.80 12.07
N ILE A 251 19.50 -0.40 11.49
CA ILE A 251 18.39 -1.34 11.44
C ILE A 251 18.28 -2.02 12.80
N ILE A 252 17.15 -1.87 13.48
CA ILE A 252 16.94 -2.38 14.85
C ILE A 252 15.97 -3.57 14.92
N GLY A 253 15.43 -4.00 13.77
CA GLY A 253 14.52 -5.15 13.70
C GLY A 253 13.33 -4.90 12.77
N ILE A 254 12.37 -5.83 12.79
CA ILE A 254 11.20 -5.81 11.92
C ILE A 254 10.07 -4.98 12.55
N ASN A 255 9.30 -4.28 11.72
CA ASN A 255 8.07 -3.63 12.12
C ASN A 255 6.89 -4.61 12.11
N THR A 256 6.58 -5.14 13.30
CA THR A 256 5.46 -6.07 13.52
C THR A 256 4.08 -5.46 13.26
N HIS A 257 3.97 -4.14 13.12
CA HIS A 257 2.71 -3.45 12.79
C HIS A 257 2.65 -3.06 11.31
N HIS A 258 3.53 -3.61 10.48
CA HIS A 258 3.57 -3.33 9.05
C HIS A 258 2.61 -4.25 8.29
N LYS A 259 1.97 -3.74 7.23
CA LYS A 259 1.03 -4.52 6.41
C LYS A 259 1.58 -5.86 5.90
N TYR A 260 2.85 -5.87 5.48
CA TYR A 260 3.51 -7.09 5.00
C TYR A 260 3.91 -8.06 6.11
N TYR A 261 4.05 -7.58 7.35
CA TYR A 261 4.21 -8.48 8.49
C TYR A 261 2.93 -9.30 8.68
N TYR A 262 1.78 -8.63 8.71
CA TYR A 262 0.49 -9.30 8.80
C TYR A 262 0.20 -10.21 7.60
N GLN A 263 0.68 -9.85 6.40
CA GLN A 263 0.57 -10.70 5.23
C GLN A 263 1.31 -12.03 5.43
N ILE A 264 2.57 -12.01 5.86
CA ILE A 264 3.33 -13.25 6.12
C ILE A 264 2.70 -14.03 7.26
N GLN A 265 2.31 -13.38 8.35
CA GLN A 265 1.64 -14.07 9.46
C GLN A 265 0.35 -14.75 9.00
N GLY A 266 -0.41 -14.11 8.11
CA GLY A 266 -1.58 -14.69 7.48
C GLY A 266 -1.24 -15.89 6.59
N GLN A 267 -0.20 -15.77 5.74
CA GLN A 267 0.27 -16.87 4.91
C GLN A 267 0.71 -18.06 5.75
N LEU A 268 1.47 -17.85 6.83
CA LEU A 268 1.88 -18.91 7.76
C LEU A 268 0.68 -19.62 8.39
N HIS A 269 -0.30 -18.85 8.87
CA HIS A 269 -1.52 -19.40 9.45
C HIS A 269 -2.29 -20.26 8.44
N VAL A 270 -2.59 -19.71 7.27
CA VAL A 270 -3.42 -20.37 6.24
C VAL A 270 -2.73 -21.61 5.67
N THR A 271 -1.40 -21.56 5.48
CA THR A 271 -0.62 -22.68 4.93
C THR A 271 -0.21 -23.72 5.97
N GLY A 272 -0.35 -23.42 7.27
CA GLY A 272 0.13 -24.27 8.36
C GLY A 272 1.66 -24.38 8.43
N ARG A 273 2.40 -23.44 7.83
CA ARG A 273 3.86 -23.43 7.79
C ARG A 273 4.46 -22.73 9.00
N THR A 274 5.69 -23.11 9.34
CA THR A 274 6.38 -22.64 10.55
C THR A 274 7.25 -21.42 10.28
N PHE A 275 7.88 -21.36 9.10
CA PHE A 275 8.84 -20.31 8.77
C PHE A 275 8.43 -19.53 7.52
N GLY A 276 8.74 -18.23 7.53
CA GLY A 276 8.48 -17.34 6.40
C GLY A 276 9.71 -16.49 6.12
N ILE A 277 10.20 -16.55 4.87
CA ILE A 277 11.30 -15.74 4.38
C ILE A 277 10.74 -14.56 3.61
N MET A 278 10.97 -13.35 4.11
CA MET A 278 10.66 -12.10 3.41
C MET A 278 11.90 -11.58 2.70
N VAL A 279 11.81 -11.40 1.39
CA VAL A 279 12.93 -10.94 0.55
C VAL A 279 12.59 -9.63 -0.12
N TYR A 280 13.51 -8.69 -0.02
CA TYR A 280 13.48 -7.46 -0.80
C TYR A 280 14.57 -7.50 -1.84
N TRP A 281 14.17 -7.52 -3.10
CA TRP A 281 15.09 -7.60 -4.23
C TRP A 281 15.20 -6.25 -4.95
N THR A 282 16.42 -5.93 -5.38
CA THR A 282 16.75 -4.70 -6.10
C THR A 282 17.69 -5.03 -7.24
N LYS A 283 17.49 -4.42 -8.41
CA LYS A 283 18.26 -4.69 -9.64
C LYS A 283 19.72 -4.23 -9.59
N LYS A 284 20.13 -3.40 -8.61
CA LYS A 284 21.51 -2.91 -8.49
C LYS A 284 22.48 -4.09 -8.46
N ARG A 285 23.27 -4.23 -9.53
CA ARG A 285 24.38 -5.18 -9.61
C ARG A 285 25.57 -4.58 -8.85
N TYR A 286 26.22 -5.41 -8.04
CA TYR A 286 27.48 -5.07 -7.37
C TYR A 286 28.62 -4.98 -8.37
#